data_AF-A0A7Y6Z723-F1
#
_entry.id   AF-A0A7Y6Z723-F1
#
_cell.length_a   1.000
_cell.length_b   1.000
_cell.length_c   1.000
_cell.angle_alpha   90.00
_cell.angle_beta   90.00
_cell.angle_gamma   90.00
#
_symmetry.space_group_name_H-M   'P 1'
#
loop_
_entity.id
_entity.type
_entity.pdbx_description
1 polymer ?
#
loop_
_entity_poly.entity_id
_entity_poly.type
_entity_poly.pdbx_seq_one_letter_code
_entity_poly.pdbx_strand_id
1 'polypeptide(L)'
;MKREMRLHPRVGVDLPAELEPFSGDSLDVRLINLSVGGALIEGSEQLEQLLDASRKLESGTPVEVNLHFGLDEGPVHCHCRLIHMRRLAQSRYQLGMKILSLANDCQEMLGRFVESRLHA
;
A
#
# COMPACT_ATOMS: atom_id res chain seq x y z
N MET A 1 1.41 -28.35 -2.33
CA MET A 1 1.26 -27.38 -3.43
C MET A 1 0.51 -26.16 -2.89
N LYS A 2 1.15 -25.01 -2.68
CA LYS A 2 0.45 -23.80 -2.18
C LYS A 2 -0.42 -23.26 -3.32
N ARG A 3 -1.74 -23.25 -3.12
CA ARG A 3 -2.69 -22.69 -4.08
C ARG A 3 -2.44 -21.18 -4.17
N GLU A 4 -2.18 -20.66 -5.37
CA GLU A 4 -2.10 -19.22 -5.60
C GLU A 4 -3.49 -18.63 -5.34
N MET A 5 -3.62 -17.82 -4.28
CA MET A 5 -4.90 -17.22 -3.86
C MET A 5 -5.03 -15.76 -4.30
N ARG A 6 -4.05 -15.23 -5.03
CA ARG A 6 -4.09 -13.86 -5.52
C ARG A 6 -5.08 -13.76 -6.68
N LEU A 7 -6.07 -12.90 -6.50
CA LEU A 7 -7.07 -12.58 -7.53
C LEU A 7 -6.52 -11.69 -8.64
N HIS A 8 -5.51 -10.87 -8.33
CA HIS A 8 -4.94 -9.91 -9.26
C HIS A 8 -3.42 -10.07 -9.38
N PRO A 9 -2.87 -10.02 -10.60
CA PRO A 9 -1.43 -9.96 -10.82
C PRO A 9 -0.84 -8.71 -10.17
N ARG A 10 0.41 -8.80 -9.70
CA ARG A 10 1.14 -7.69 -9.09
C ARG A 10 2.35 -7.37 -9.94
N VAL A 11 2.62 -6.09 -10.11
CA VAL A 11 3.79 -5.58 -10.80
C VAL A 11 4.78 -5.02 -9.78
N GLY A 12 6.06 -5.33 -9.96
CA GLY A 12 7.13 -4.73 -9.17
C GLY A 12 7.29 -3.27 -9.57
N VAL A 13 7.37 -2.39 -8.59
CA VAL A 13 7.59 -0.96 -8.78
C VAL A 13 8.59 -0.45 -7.76
N ASP A 14 9.11 0.74 -8.00
CA ASP A 14 9.96 1.44 -7.05
C ASP A 14 9.62 2.94 -7.09
N LEU A 15 8.48 3.29 -6.49
CA LEU A 15 7.91 4.64 -6.57
C LEU A 15 7.90 5.30 -5.18
N PRO A 16 8.17 6.61 -5.08
CA PRO A 16 7.88 7.35 -3.86
C PRO A 16 6.36 7.36 -3.62
N ALA A 17 5.98 7.26 -2.36
CA ALA A 17 4.60 7.31 -1.93
C ALA A 17 4.52 7.93 -0.54
N GLU A 18 3.33 8.40 -0.18
CA GLU A 18 3.02 9.00 1.11
C GLU A 18 1.89 8.20 1.75
N LEU A 19 2.10 7.80 3.00
CA LEU A 19 1.11 7.10 3.81
C LEU A 19 0.53 8.08 4.83
N GLU A 20 -0.74 8.41 4.68
CA GLU A 20 -1.46 9.33 5.56
C GLU A 20 -2.40 8.52 6.48
N PRO A 21 -2.05 8.34 7.76
CA PRO A 21 -2.97 7.78 8.74
C PRO A 21 -4.08 8.76 9.13
N PHE A 22 -5.20 8.24 9.62
CA PHE A 22 -6.31 9.08 10.12
C PHE A 22 -5.94 9.95 11.33
N SER A 23 -4.84 9.62 12.01
CA SER A 23 -4.29 10.42 13.08
C SER A 23 -2.76 10.44 12.99
N GLY A 24 -2.19 11.63 13.17
CA GLY A 24 -0.75 11.87 13.06
C GLY A 24 -0.34 12.43 11.71
N ASP A 25 0.97 12.52 11.52
CA ASP A 25 1.59 13.05 10.31
C ASP A 25 1.72 11.97 9.24
N SER A 26 1.70 12.41 7.98
CA SER A 26 2.03 11.57 6.84
C SER A 26 3.46 11.03 6.90
N LEU A 27 3.64 9.82 6.37
CA LEU A 27 4.92 9.13 6.33
C LEU A 27 5.39 8.92 4.89
N ASP A 28 6.62 9.32 4.61
CA ASP A 28 7.30 8.98 3.35
C ASP A 28 7.61 7.48 3.30
N VAL A 29 7.17 6.83 2.23
CA VAL A 29 7.37 5.40 2.00
C VAL A 29 7.74 5.14 0.54
N ARG A 30 8.18 3.91 0.26
CA ARG A 30 8.36 3.44 -1.12
C ARG A 30 7.36 2.36 -1.46
N LEU A 31 6.70 2.51 -2.59
CA LEU A 31 5.85 1.48 -3.17
C LEU A 31 6.73 0.44 -3.88
N ILE A 32 6.60 -0.82 -3.48
CA ILE A 32 7.44 -1.96 -3.93
C ILE A 32 6.71 -2.87 -4.90
N ASN A 33 5.40 -3.08 -4.69
CA ASN A 33 4.55 -3.70 -5.70
C ASN A 33 3.13 -3.17 -5.63
N LEU A 34 2.45 -3.31 -6.76
CA LEU A 34 1.13 -2.77 -6.96
C LEU A 34 0.26 -3.74 -7.76
N SER A 35 -1.03 -3.80 -7.43
CA SER A 35 -2.08 -4.35 -8.27
C SER A 35 -3.32 -3.47 -8.16
N VAL A 36 -4.32 -3.77 -9.00
CA VAL A 36 -5.63 -3.09 -8.94
C VAL A 36 -6.36 -3.25 -7.60
N GLY A 37 -5.95 -4.20 -6.75
CA GLY A 37 -6.61 -4.48 -5.47
C GLY A 37 -5.74 -4.29 -4.23
N GLY A 38 -4.47 -3.90 -4.38
CA GLY A 38 -3.57 -3.80 -3.24
C GLY A 38 -2.18 -3.31 -3.57
N ALA A 39 -1.45 -2.98 -2.50
CA ALA A 39 -0.11 -2.42 -2.56
C ALA A 39 0.79 -3.09 -1.53
N LEU A 40 2.09 -3.14 -1.81
CA LEU A 40 3.14 -3.40 -0.83
C LEU A 40 4.01 -2.16 -0.75
N ILE A 41 4.10 -1.58 0.44
CA ILE A 41 5.00 -0.45 0.71
C ILE A 41 6.14 -0.89 1.62
N GLU A 42 7.23 -0.13 1.59
CA GLU A 42 8.38 -0.25 2.46
C GLU A 42 8.73 1.10 3.06
N GLY A 43 9.19 1.10 4.31
CA GLY A 43 9.71 2.30 4.94
C GLY A 43 10.41 1.98 6.26
N SER A 44 10.54 3.03 7.08
CA SER A 44 11.36 3.03 8.28
C SER A 44 10.64 2.46 9.52
N GLU A 45 11.27 2.59 10.68
CA GLU A 45 10.67 2.30 11.99
C GLU A 45 9.42 3.14 12.32
N GLN A 46 9.21 4.27 11.63
CA GLN A 46 7.98 5.07 11.77
C GLN A 46 6.73 4.26 11.44
N LEU A 47 6.84 3.27 10.55
CA LEU A 47 5.74 2.37 10.22
C LEU A 47 5.40 1.41 11.36
N GLU A 48 6.39 0.97 12.13
CA GLU A 48 6.15 0.16 13.34
C GLU A 48 5.44 1.00 14.41
N GLN A 49 5.87 2.24 14.60
CA GLN A 49 5.26 3.17 15.55
C GLN A 49 3.80 3.48 15.20
N LEU A 50 3.51 3.67 13.91
CA LEU A 50 2.14 3.81 13.39
C LEU A 50 1.24 2.64 13.83
N LEU A 51 1.74 1.42 13.66
CA LEU A 51 0.97 0.23 14.01
C LEU A 51 0.82 0.08 15.51
N ASP A 52 1.85 0.34 16.29
CA ASP A 52 1.75 0.25 17.74
C ASP A 52 0.78 1.29 18.31
N ALA A 53 0.73 2.50 17.75
CA ALA A 53 -0.28 3.50 18.10
C ALA A 53 -1.69 2.99 17.76
N SER A 54 -1.89 2.43 16.57
CA SER A 54 -3.19 1.89 16.14
C SER A 54 -3.64 0.68 16.97
N ARG A 55 -2.72 -0.19 17.41
CA ARG A 55 -3.02 -1.36 18.24
C ARG A 55 -3.40 -0.98 19.68
N LYS A 56 -2.81 0.10 20.20
CA LYS A 56 -3.11 0.62 21.55
C LYS A 56 -4.50 1.26 21.66
N LEU A 57 -5.14 1.60 20.53
CA LEU A 57 -6.48 2.19 20.49
C LEU A 57 -7.63 1.19 20.74
N GLU A 58 -7.33 -0.08 21.05
CA GLU A 58 -8.28 -1.18 21.32
C GLU A 58 -9.19 -1.58 20.12
N SER A 59 -9.70 -2.82 20.19
CA SER A 59 -10.85 -3.36 19.46
C SER A 59 -10.71 -4.09 18.11
N GLY A 60 -9.58 -4.70 17.75
CA GLY A 60 -9.55 -5.60 16.56
C GLY A 60 -10.01 -4.96 15.23
N THR A 61 -10.09 -3.63 15.21
CA THR A 61 -10.51 -2.83 14.08
C THR A 61 -9.34 -2.83 13.08
N PRO A 62 -9.61 -3.08 11.79
CA PRO A 62 -8.56 -3.01 10.80
C PRO A 62 -7.93 -1.61 10.75
N VAL A 63 -6.60 -1.56 10.67
CA VAL A 63 -5.88 -0.30 10.48
C VAL A 63 -6.12 0.14 9.04
N GLU A 64 -6.72 1.31 8.89
CA GLU A 64 -7.02 1.93 7.62
C GLU A 64 -6.27 3.27 7.49
N VAL A 65 -5.83 3.57 6.27
CA VAL A 65 -4.90 4.67 5.94
C VAL A 65 -5.18 5.15 4.51
N ASN A 66 -4.85 6.39 4.20
CA ASN A 66 -4.76 6.84 2.82
C ASN A 66 -3.34 6.61 2.30
N LEU A 67 -3.26 6.21 1.03
CA LEU A 67 -2.00 6.06 0.31
C LEU A 67 -2.04 6.98 -0.91
N HIS A 68 -0.97 7.75 -1.08
CA HIS A 68 -0.78 8.69 -2.16
C HIS A 68 0.49 8.34 -2.94
N PHE A 69 0.39 8.28 -4.26
CA PHE A 69 1.55 8.03 -5.13
C PHE A 69 1.31 8.57 -6.54
N GLY A 70 2.37 8.79 -7.29
CA GLY A 70 2.30 9.19 -8.69
C GLY A 70 2.43 8.00 -9.63
N LEU A 71 1.60 7.94 -10.67
CA LEU A 71 1.82 7.16 -11.88
C LEU A 71 2.14 8.11 -13.05
N ASP A 72 2.61 7.58 -14.18
CA ASP A 72 2.97 8.37 -15.36
C ASP A 72 1.80 9.25 -15.86
N GLU A 73 0.57 8.77 -15.69
CA GLU A 73 -0.66 9.44 -16.12
C GLU A 73 -1.22 10.43 -15.08
N GLY A 74 -0.76 10.40 -13.82
CA GLY A 74 -1.23 11.30 -12.78
C GLY A 74 -1.13 10.77 -11.34
N PRO A 75 -1.56 11.58 -10.36
CA PRO A 75 -1.58 11.19 -8.96
C PRO A 75 -2.71 10.19 -8.67
N VAL A 76 -2.42 9.25 -7.78
CA VAL A 76 -3.37 8.25 -7.28
C VAL A 76 -3.52 8.44 -5.78
N HIS A 77 -4.78 8.57 -5.35
CA HIS A 77 -5.18 8.67 -3.95
C HIS A 77 -6.11 7.49 -3.66
N CYS A 78 -5.71 6.60 -2.76
CA CYS A 78 -6.51 5.43 -2.42
C CYS A 78 -6.63 5.21 -0.92
N HIS A 79 -7.81 4.78 -0.50
CA HIS A 79 -8.04 4.36 0.87
C HIS A 79 -7.71 2.88 1.00
N CYS A 80 -6.87 2.55 1.96
CA CYS A 80 -6.27 1.24 2.12
C CYS A 80 -6.50 0.68 3.51
N ARG A 81 -6.64 -0.65 3.58
CA ARG A 81 -6.59 -1.41 4.81
C ARG A 81 -5.30 -2.19 4.90
N LEU A 82 -4.63 -2.10 6.03
CA LEU A 82 -3.49 -2.93 6.32
C LEU A 82 -3.91 -4.40 6.48
N ILE A 83 -3.19 -5.30 5.82
CA ILE A 83 -3.42 -6.75 5.88
C ILE A 83 -2.32 -7.45 6.67
N HIS A 84 -1.06 -7.04 6.50
CA HIS A 84 0.05 -7.59 7.26
C HIS A 84 1.25 -6.64 7.27
N MET A 85 2.11 -6.82 8.27
CA MET A 85 3.41 -6.18 8.36
C MET A 85 4.50 -7.25 8.47
N ARG A 86 5.68 -6.94 7.89
CA ARG A 86 6.89 -7.73 8.07
C ARG A 86 8.08 -6.79 8.34
N ARG A 87 8.84 -7.08 9.39
CA ARG A 87 10.17 -6.51 9.60
C ARG A 87 11.19 -7.22 8.71
N LEU A 88 11.96 -6.46 7.94
CA LEU A 88 13.03 -6.98 7.08
C LEU A 88 14.41 -6.82 7.70
N ALA A 89 14.64 -5.72 8.40
CA ALA A 89 15.86 -5.39 9.10
C ALA A 89 15.53 -4.47 10.30
N GLN A 90 16.55 -4.02 11.04
CA GLN A 90 16.33 -3.22 12.24
C GLN A 90 15.49 -1.96 11.98
N SER A 91 15.70 -1.27 10.87
CA SER A 91 15.02 -0.03 10.49
C SER A 91 14.23 -0.13 9.18
N ARG A 92 13.87 -1.35 8.76
CA ARG A 92 13.22 -1.58 7.45
C ARG A 92 12.02 -2.50 7.58
N TYR A 93 10.85 -1.99 7.21
CA TYR A 93 9.56 -2.63 7.39
C TYR A 93 8.77 -2.62 6.09
N GLN A 94 8.01 -3.68 5.85
CA GLN A 94 7.07 -3.77 4.73
C GLN A 94 5.64 -3.92 5.25
N LEU A 95 4.71 -3.25 4.57
CA LEU A 95 3.28 -3.30 4.86
C LEU A 95 2.52 -3.69 3.61
N GLY A 96 1.81 -4.82 3.69
CA GLY A 96 0.90 -5.26 2.66
C GLY A 96 -0.49 -4.72 2.93
N MET A 97 -1.07 -4.05 1.94
CA MET A 97 -2.34 -3.35 2.06
C MET A 97 -3.32 -3.80 0.97
N LYS A 98 -4.62 -3.73 1.31
CA LYS A 98 -5.73 -3.91 0.39
C LYS A 98 -6.35 -2.55 0.09
N ILE A 99 -6.54 -2.23 -1.18
CA ILE A 99 -7.28 -1.03 -1.59
C ILE A 99 -8.77 -1.28 -1.28
N LEU A 100 -9.37 -0.37 -0.52
CA LEU A 100 -10.79 -0.40 -0.15
C LEU A 100 -11.62 0.49 -1.06
N SER A 101 -11.10 1.67 -1.41
CA SER A 101 -11.72 2.57 -2.36
C SER A 101 -10.69 3.35 -3.15
N LEU A 102 -11.06 3.68 -4.37
CA LEU A 102 -10.28 4.40 -5.36
C LEU A 102 -11.26 5.13 -6.28
N ALA A 103 -10.94 6.36 -6.70
CA ALA A 103 -11.75 7.06 -7.69
C ALA A 103 -11.74 6.29 -9.03
N ASN A 104 -12.84 6.32 -9.79
CA ASN A 104 -12.98 5.56 -11.04
C ASN A 104 -11.84 5.86 -12.02
N ASP A 105 -11.51 7.14 -12.22
CA ASP A 105 -10.44 7.56 -13.13
C ASP A 105 -9.07 7.01 -12.68
N CYS A 106 -8.82 7.00 -11.37
CA CYS A 106 -7.63 6.38 -10.79
C CYS A 106 -7.63 4.86 -10.93
N GLN A 107 -8.80 4.21 -10.87
CA GLN A 107 -8.92 2.77 -11.05
C GLN A 107 -8.61 2.36 -12.49
N GLU A 108 -9.08 3.12 -13.48
CA GLU A 108 -8.75 2.90 -14.89
C GLU A 108 -7.26 3.13 -15.15
N MET A 109 -6.71 4.24 -14.64
CA MET A 109 -5.29 4.57 -14.72
C MET A 109 -4.42 3.46 -14.12
N LEU A 110 -4.76 3.00 -12.92
CA LEU A 110 -4.07 1.92 -12.24
C LEU A 110 -4.15 0.60 -13.03
N GLY A 111 -5.32 0.31 -13.61
CA GLY A 111 -5.55 -0.85 -14.46
C GLY A 111 -4.62 -0.86 -15.68
N ARG A 112 -4.58 0.25 -16.43
CA ARG A 112 -3.69 0.43 -17.59
C ARG A 112 -2.22 0.31 -17.20
N PHE A 113 -1.82 0.95 -16.10
CA PHE A 113 -0.46 0.87 -15.60
C PHE A 113 -0.05 -0.58 -15.27
N VAL A 114 -0.88 -1.33 -14.54
CA VAL A 114 -0.59 -2.72 -14.21
C VAL A 114 -0.54 -3.59 -15.47
N GLU A 115 -1.48 -3.43 -16.39
CA GLU A 115 -1.51 -4.20 -17.64
C GLU A 115 -0.26 -3.95 -18.50
N SER A 116 0.11 -2.69 -18.73
CA SER A 116 1.31 -2.34 -19.51
C SER A 116 2.59 -2.94 -18.93
N ARG A 117 2.72 -2.99 -17.61
CA ARG A 117 3.88 -3.55 -16.90
C ARG A 117 3.92 -5.08 -16.89
N LEU A 118 2.80 -5.76 -17.10
CA LEU A 118 2.76 -7.23 -17.22
C LEU A 118 3.19 -7.72 -18.60
N HIS A 119 3.12 -6.84 -19.61
CA HIS A 119 3.45 -7.14 -21.01
C HIS A 119 4.77 -6.51 -21.47
N ALA A 120 5.47 -5.80 -20.58
CA ALA A 120 6.79 -5.23 -20.80
C ALA A 120 7.91 -6.21 -20.41
#